data_AF-A0A351T1D0-F1
#
_entry.id   AF-A0A351T1D0-F1
#
_cell.length_a   1.000
_cell.length_b   1.000
_cell.length_c   1.000
_cell.angle_alpha   90.00
_cell.angle_beta   90.00
_cell.angle_gamma   90.00
#
_symmetry.space_group_name_H-M   'P 1'
#
loop_
_entity.id
_entity.type
_entity.pdbx_description
1 polymer ?
#
loop_
_entity_poly.entity_id
_entity_poly.type
_entity_poly.pdbx_seq_one_letter_code
_entity_poly.pdbx_strand_id
1 'polypeptide(L)'
;MSEQRLYPGSGQDERTSFAPYSAFDIPADLRTLHGRFDVEAVALRVRNWRYAEEWMMLIMGGWVATIPELPVKTGLGKIIWDSAVAADELGKRLPELRCGSKVGQFGSQPGNEGFAGLIQEISAPESPEQTIEKLTGIFDVLKPHLVDVYERFCAETDQICDAPTIILLEDIIRRSRAHIAWGTAILDELCKDAPSKNRRAKRRDALAARLAQCGGVTGEEMVVTH
;
A
#
# COMPACT_ATOMS: atom_id res chain seq x y z
N MET A 1 49.40 4.99 19.92
CA MET A 1 48.40 4.06 19.38
C MET A 1 47.08 4.46 19.99
N SER A 2 46.22 5.16 19.24
CA SER A 2 44.95 5.69 19.78
C SER A 2 43.92 4.58 19.88
N GLU A 3 43.29 4.45 21.05
CA GLU A 3 42.17 3.53 21.28
C GLU A 3 41.07 3.73 20.23
N GLN A 4 40.67 2.62 19.61
CA GLN A 4 39.62 2.57 18.61
C GLN A 4 38.28 2.84 19.30
N ARG A 5 37.59 3.93 18.92
CA ARG A 5 36.28 4.31 19.47
C ARG A 5 35.28 3.15 19.31
N LEU A 6 34.60 2.81 20.40
CA LEU A 6 33.64 1.70 20.48
C LEU A 6 32.36 1.91 19.65
N TYR A 7 32.05 3.14 19.22
CA TYR A 7 30.86 3.48 18.45
C TYR A 7 31.17 4.56 17.39
N PRO A 8 31.45 4.17 16.14
CA PRO A 8 31.52 5.07 14.99
C PRO A 8 30.09 5.39 14.46
N GLY A 9 29.81 6.60 13.99
CA GLY A 9 28.51 6.93 13.36
C GLY A 9 28.08 8.41 13.27
N SER A 10 29.01 9.35 13.43
CA SER A 10 28.78 10.80 13.34
C SER A 10 29.13 11.43 11.98
N GLY A 11 29.77 10.69 11.06
CA GLY A 11 30.13 11.16 9.72
C GLY A 11 29.34 10.51 8.58
N GLN A 12 29.18 11.24 7.46
CA GLN A 12 28.47 10.78 6.25
C GLN A 12 29.03 9.48 5.63
N ASP A 13 30.32 9.20 5.86
CA ASP A 13 31.03 8.01 5.36
C ASP A 13 31.32 6.96 6.45
N GLU A 14 30.81 7.17 7.67
CA GLU A 14 31.14 6.32 8.82
C GLU A 14 30.26 5.05 8.81
N ARG A 15 30.90 3.88 8.72
CA ARG A 15 30.20 2.58 8.68
C ARG A 15 30.33 1.86 10.00
N THR A 16 29.21 1.48 10.59
CA THR A 16 29.15 0.49 11.67
C THR A 16 29.31 -0.90 11.08
N SER A 17 30.50 -1.49 11.23
CA SER A 17 30.72 -2.91 10.98
C SER A 17 30.85 -3.63 12.31
N PHE A 18 29.98 -4.60 12.60
CA PHE A 18 30.18 -5.51 13.72
C PHE A 18 31.00 -6.70 13.23
N ALA A 19 32.17 -6.94 13.83
CA ALA A 19 32.83 -8.23 13.67
C ALA A 19 31.90 -9.29 14.30
N PRO A 20 31.58 -10.40 13.62
CA PRO A 20 30.75 -11.44 14.19
C PRO A 20 31.49 -12.05 15.38
N TYR A 21 31.13 -11.64 16.60
CA TYR A 21 31.58 -12.28 17.82
C TYR A 21 30.51 -13.27 18.26
N SER A 22 30.86 -14.55 18.23
CA SER A 22 30.06 -15.61 18.85
C SER A 22 30.95 -16.40 19.80
N ALA A 23 30.50 -16.56 21.05
CA ALA A 23 31.14 -17.44 22.02
C ALA A 23 30.91 -18.94 21.71
N PHE A 24 30.15 -19.25 20.66
CA PHE A 24 29.72 -20.59 20.27
C PHE A 24 29.86 -20.78 18.75
N ASP A 25 30.03 -22.03 18.29
CA ASP A 25 29.97 -22.39 16.86
C ASP A 25 28.53 -22.29 16.35
N ILE A 26 28.08 -21.06 16.08
CA ILE A 26 26.80 -20.75 15.46
C ILE A 26 27.04 -20.62 13.95
N PRO A 27 26.29 -21.34 13.09
CA PRO A 27 26.35 -21.13 11.66
C PRO A 27 26.18 -19.65 11.31
N ALA A 28 27.04 -19.12 10.44
CA ALA A 28 26.98 -17.73 10.03
C ALA A 28 25.65 -17.43 9.34
N ASP A 29 24.92 -16.43 9.83
CA ASP A 29 23.80 -15.86 9.10
C ASP A 29 24.35 -15.07 7.91
N LEU A 30 24.07 -15.53 6.70
CA LEU A 30 24.57 -14.93 5.47
C LEU A 30 23.75 -13.71 5.02
N ARG A 31 22.65 -13.41 5.72
CA ARG A 31 21.81 -12.24 5.41
C ARG A 31 22.53 -10.97 5.84
N THR A 32 22.48 -9.95 4.98
CA THR A 32 23.04 -8.63 5.25
C THR A 32 21.99 -7.74 5.91
N LEU A 33 22.36 -7.06 7.00
CA LEU A 33 21.59 -5.97 7.59
C LEU A 33 21.74 -4.71 6.72
N HIS A 34 21.05 -4.71 5.59
CA HIS A 34 21.00 -3.61 4.65
C HIS A 34 19.62 -3.57 3.98
N GLY A 35 19.00 -2.38 3.97
CA GLY A 35 17.74 -2.11 3.28
C GLY A 35 17.69 -0.67 2.81
N ARG A 36 16.82 -0.39 1.83
CA ARG A 36 16.66 0.95 1.24
C ARG A 36 16.10 1.99 2.22
N PHE A 37 15.34 1.56 3.21
CA PHE A 37 14.54 2.45 4.06
C PHE A 37 15.00 2.38 5.52
N ASP A 38 15.07 3.54 6.17
CA ASP A 38 15.20 3.61 7.62
C ASP A 38 13.81 3.48 8.29
N VAL A 39 13.80 3.36 9.62
CA VAL A 39 12.57 3.13 10.39
C VAL A 39 11.57 4.29 10.21
N GLU A 40 12.05 5.53 10.06
CA GLU A 40 11.19 6.70 9.84
C GLU A 40 10.53 6.67 8.45
N ALA A 41 11.27 6.31 7.40
CA ALA A 41 10.74 6.13 6.06
C ALA A 41 9.72 4.98 6.01
N VAL A 42 9.98 3.87 6.70
CA VAL A 42 9.01 2.77 6.83
C VAL A 42 7.74 3.25 7.54
N ALA A 43 7.86 3.96 8.66
CA ALA A 43 6.71 4.49 9.39
C ALA A 43 5.87 5.44 8.54
N LEU A 44 6.49 6.35 7.78
CA LEU A 44 5.78 7.25 6.87
C LEU A 44 4.98 6.46 5.82
N ARG A 45 5.60 5.44 5.21
CA ARG A 45 4.92 4.60 4.23
C ARG A 45 3.75 3.83 4.83
N VAL A 46 3.91 3.24 6.01
CA VAL A 46 2.82 2.54 6.71
C VAL A 46 1.63 3.49 6.96
N ARG A 47 1.88 4.76 7.28
CA ARG A 47 0.81 5.78 7.42
C ARG A 47 0.09 6.03 6.10
N ASN A 48 0.83 6.11 5.01
CA ASN A 48 0.30 6.32 3.66
C ASN A 48 -0.53 5.13 3.18
N TRP A 49 -0.05 3.91 3.40
CA TRP A 49 -0.77 2.68 3.05
C TRP A 49 -2.03 2.52 3.88
N ARG A 50 -1.94 2.79 5.19
CA ARG A 50 -3.10 2.77 6.08
C ARG A 50 -4.17 3.74 5.59
N TYR A 51 -3.79 4.95 5.17
CA TYR A 51 -4.72 5.93 4.60
C TYR A 51 -5.45 5.36 3.38
N ALA A 52 -4.73 4.74 2.45
CA ALA A 52 -5.33 4.16 1.26
C ALA A 52 -6.30 3.01 1.58
N GLU A 53 -5.93 2.09 2.48
CA GLU A 53 -6.79 0.96 2.89
C GLU A 53 -8.04 1.45 3.65
N GLU A 54 -7.89 2.43 4.57
CA GLU A 54 -9.01 3.02 5.31
C GLU A 54 -10.02 3.69 4.38
N TRP A 55 -9.54 4.57 3.49
CA TRP A 55 -10.43 5.25 2.56
C TRP A 55 -11.05 4.30 1.54
N MET A 56 -10.29 3.33 1.03
CA MET A 56 -10.83 2.29 0.16
C MET A 56 -11.98 1.54 0.83
N MET A 57 -11.82 1.13 2.10
CA MET A 57 -12.88 0.52 2.89
C MET A 57 -14.11 1.44 3.00
N LEU A 58 -13.91 2.71 3.38
CA LEU A 58 -15.01 3.68 3.58
C LEU A 58 -15.78 3.93 2.28
N ILE A 59 -15.08 4.12 1.17
CA ILE A 59 -15.66 4.35 -0.15
C ILE A 59 -16.52 3.15 -0.57
N MET A 60 -15.95 1.94 -0.52
CA MET A 60 -16.71 0.74 -0.86
C MET A 60 -17.90 0.53 0.07
N GLY A 61 -17.73 0.78 1.38
CA GLY A 61 -18.81 0.71 2.37
C GLY A 61 -19.98 1.65 2.05
N GLY A 62 -19.70 2.88 1.63
CA GLY A 62 -20.72 3.82 1.17
C GLY A 62 -21.43 3.36 -0.10
N TRP A 63 -20.70 2.76 -1.04
CA TRP A 63 -21.27 2.28 -2.30
C TRP A 63 -22.13 1.02 -2.18
N VAL A 64 -21.97 0.20 -1.14
CA VAL A 64 -22.82 -0.99 -0.94
C VAL A 64 -24.29 -0.62 -0.93
N ALA A 65 -24.66 0.57 -0.42
CA ALA A 65 -26.05 1.03 -0.44
C ALA A 65 -26.56 1.42 -1.84
N THR A 66 -25.68 1.92 -2.71
CA THR A 66 -26.08 2.49 -4.01
C THR A 66 -25.92 1.53 -5.19
N ILE A 67 -25.09 0.48 -5.07
CA ILE A 67 -24.90 -0.53 -6.12
C ILE A 67 -26.15 -1.41 -6.25
N PRO A 68 -26.84 -1.46 -7.40
CA PRO A 68 -28.05 -2.26 -7.55
C PRO A 68 -27.78 -3.77 -7.64
N GLU A 69 -26.61 -4.19 -8.14
CA GLU A 69 -26.29 -5.60 -8.39
C GLU A 69 -26.00 -6.37 -7.09
N LEU A 70 -26.91 -7.27 -6.70
CA LEU A 70 -26.77 -8.07 -5.48
C LEU A 70 -25.47 -8.91 -5.42
N PRO A 71 -25.01 -9.58 -6.50
CA PRO A 71 -23.74 -10.31 -6.47
C PRO A 71 -22.52 -9.42 -6.21
N VAL A 72 -22.58 -8.16 -6.66
CA VAL A 72 -21.52 -7.18 -6.41
C VAL A 72 -21.52 -6.77 -4.93
N LYS A 73 -22.70 -6.50 -4.36
CA LYS A 73 -22.85 -6.19 -2.93
C LYS A 73 -22.28 -7.28 -2.02
N THR A 74 -22.64 -8.54 -2.28
CA THR A 74 -22.19 -9.67 -1.45
C THR A 74 -20.68 -9.89 -1.56
N GLY A 75 -20.11 -9.76 -2.77
CA GLY A 75 -18.66 -9.84 -2.97
C GLY A 75 -17.89 -8.70 -2.30
N LEU A 76 -18.39 -7.46 -2.41
CA LEU A 76 -17.78 -6.30 -1.76
C LEU A 76 -17.74 -6.44 -0.24
N GLY A 77 -18.71 -7.10 0.39
CA GLY A 77 -18.74 -7.28 1.85
C GLY A 77 -17.45 -7.88 2.42
N LYS A 78 -16.91 -8.94 1.79
CA LYS A 78 -15.64 -9.56 2.20
C LYS A 78 -14.45 -8.65 1.94
N ILE A 79 -14.44 -7.94 0.80
CA ILE A 79 -13.34 -7.07 0.38
C ILE A 79 -13.25 -5.84 1.29
N ILE A 80 -14.39 -5.28 1.69
CA ILE A 80 -14.49 -4.19 2.67
C ILE A 80 -13.90 -4.64 4.00
N TRP A 81 -14.32 -5.81 4.50
CA TRP A 81 -13.78 -6.37 5.74
C TRP A 81 -12.26 -6.55 5.67
N ASP A 82 -11.73 -7.11 4.58
CA ASP A 82 -10.29 -7.32 4.43
C ASP A 82 -9.50 -6.02 4.33
N SER A 83 -10.08 -4.97 3.73
CA SER A 83 -9.47 -3.63 3.70
C SER A 83 -9.49 -3.00 5.10
N ALA A 84 -10.55 -3.24 5.89
CA ALA A 84 -10.62 -2.84 7.30
C ALA A 84 -9.54 -3.52 8.15
N VAL A 85 -9.36 -4.83 7.97
CA VAL A 85 -8.30 -5.59 8.64
C VAL A 85 -6.92 -5.08 8.22
N ALA A 86 -6.68 -4.85 6.93
CA ALA A 86 -5.41 -4.29 6.46
C ALA A 86 -5.11 -2.93 7.10
N ALA A 87 -6.09 -2.03 7.14
CA ALA A 87 -5.97 -0.74 7.82
C ALA A 87 -5.66 -0.86 9.32
N ASP A 88 -6.35 -1.76 10.02
CA ASP A 88 -6.13 -2.01 11.46
C ASP A 88 -4.73 -2.56 11.75
N GLU A 89 -4.29 -3.56 10.98
CA GLU A 89 -2.95 -4.16 11.12
C GLU A 89 -1.84 -3.15 10.79
N LEU A 90 -1.99 -2.34 9.75
CA LEU A 90 -1.08 -1.23 9.46
C LEU A 90 -1.08 -0.20 10.61
N GLY A 91 -2.24 0.05 11.22
CA GLY A 91 -2.38 0.90 12.40
C GLY A 91 -1.63 0.38 13.62
N LYS A 92 -1.67 -0.95 13.86
CA LYS A 92 -0.91 -1.61 14.94
C LYS A 92 0.60 -1.57 14.67
N ARG A 93 1.03 -1.62 13.41
CA ARG A 93 2.45 -1.57 13.06
C ARG A 93 3.12 -0.22 13.37
N LEU A 94 2.38 0.89 13.31
CA LEU A 94 2.93 2.23 13.56
C LEU A 94 3.58 2.42 14.95
N PRO A 95 2.92 2.09 16.07
CA PRO A 95 3.56 2.20 17.39
C PRO A 95 4.75 1.24 17.57
N GLU A 96 4.77 0.11 16.88
CA GLU A 96 5.88 -0.85 16.94
C GLU A 96 7.17 -0.30 16.32
N LEU A 97 7.05 0.57 15.31
CA LEU A 97 8.18 1.24 14.66
C LEU A 97 8.80 2.34 15.53
N ARG A 98 8.16 2.73 16.65
CA ARG A 98 8.67 3.70 17.64
C ARG A 98 9.05 5.07 17.07
N CYS A 99 8.64 5.39 15.85
CA CYS A 99 8.81 6.70 15.22
C CYS A 99 7.79 7.69 15.81
N GLY A 100 8.12 8.21 17.00
CA GLY A 100 7.46 9.36 17.59
C GLY A 100 6.38 9.03 18.64
N SER A 101 6.60 9.51 19.86
CA SER A 101 5.76 9.29 21.04
C SER A 101 4.56 10.25 21.15
N LYS A 102 4.22 10.98 20.08
CA LYS A 102 3.15 11.99 20.11
C LYS A 102 1.85 11.42 19.55
N VAL A 103 0.77 11.61 20.30
CA VAL A 103 -0.60 11.09 20.10
C VAL A 103 -1.25 11.43 18.72
N GLY A 104 -0.62 12.24 17.87
CA GLY A 104 -1.08 12.52 16.49
C GLY A 104 -0.29 11.84 15.36
N GLN A 105 0.84 11.19 15.65
CA GLN A 105 1.73 10.62 14.63
C GLN A 105 1.36 9.19 14.22
N PHE A 106 0.46 8.53 14.96
CA PHE A 106 -0.05 7.19 14.65
C PHE A 106 -1.30 7.21 13.75
N GLY A 107 -1.75 8.39 13.32
CA GLY A 107 -2.85 8.53 12.35
C GLY A 107 -2.40 8.23 10.92
N SER A 108 -3.32 7.73 10.12
CA SER A 108 -3.15 7.64 8.67
C SER A 108 -3.04 9.05 8.05
N GLN A 109 -2.29 9.17 6.95
CA GLN A 109 -2.12 10.42 6.23
C GLN A 109 -1.90 10.11 4.75
N PRO A 110 -2.40 10.92 3.80
CA PRO A 110 -2.03 10.74 2.39
C PRO A 110 -0.54 11.07 2.17
N GLY A 111 0.10 10.40 1.22
CA GLY A 111 1.50 10.70 0.86
C GLY A 111 1.69 12.13 0.34
N ASN A 112 0.67 12.69 -0.32
CA ASN A 112 0.58 14.11 -0.68
C ASN A 112 -0.88 14.50 -0.98
N GLU A 113 -1.12 15.81 -1.16
CA GLU A 113 -2.44 16.36 -1.52
C GLU A 113 -2.97 15.82 -2.86
N GLY A 114 -2.09 15.50 -3.80
CA GLY A 114 -2.48 14.93 -5.10
C GLY A 114 -3.12 13.55 -4.95
N PHE A 115 -2.57 12.70 -4.08
CA PHE A 115 -3.12 11.39 -3.78
C PHE A 115 -4.42 11.48 -3.00
N ALA A 116 -4.54 12.44 -2.07
CA ALA A 116 -5.82 12.74 -1.42
C ALA A 116 -6.89 13.15 -2.46
N GLY A 117 -6.51 14.00 -3.42
CA GLY A 117 -7.35 14.37 -4.55
C GLY A 117 -7.76 13.18 -5.42
N LEU A 118 -6.84 12.24 -5.70
CA LEU A 118 -7.15 11.00 -6.40
C LEU A 118 -8.19 10.15 -5.65
N ILE A 119 -8.06 10.01 -4.32
CA ILE A 119 -9.03 9.27 -3.50
C ILE A 119 -10.42 9.90 -3.59
N GLN A 120 -10.51 11.24 -3.57
CA GLN A 120 -11.77 11.96 -3.80
C GLN A 120 -12.31 11.74 -5.22
N GLU A 121 -11.46 11.76 -6.23
CA GLU A 121 -11.86 11.46 -7.60
C GLU A 121 -12.38 10.02 -7.74
N ILE A 122 -11.76 9.04 -7.07
CA ILE A 122 -12.21 7.65 -7.04
C ILE A 122 -13.60 7.54 -6.40
N SER A 123 -13.84 8.25 -5.28
CA SER A 123 -15.11 8.21 -4.55
C SER A 123 -16.27 8.93 -5.24
N ALA A 124 -15.99 9.80 -6.21
CA ALA A 124 -16.97 10.68 -6.86
C ALA A 124 -18.22 10.01 -7.48
N PRO A 125 -18.19 8.77 -8.00
CA PRO A 125 -19.41 8.14 -8.53
C PRO A 125 -20.40 7.78 -7.41
N GLU A 126 -21.59 8.38 -7.43
CA GLU A 126 -22.62 8.17 -6.41
C GLU A 126 -23.83 7.38 -6.95
N SER A 127 -24.17 7.56 -8.23
CA SER A 127 -25.41 7.06 -8.82
C SER A 127 -25.46 5.53 -8.93
N PRO A 128 -26.65 4.89 -8.83
CA PRO A 128 -26.80 3.45 -9.03
C PRO A 128 -26.33 2.94 -10.40
N GLU A 129 -26.37 3.77 -11.45
CA GLU A 129 -25.99 3.42 -12.82
C GLU A 129 -24.45 3.45 -13.04
N GLN A 130 -23.69 3.81 -12.00
CA GLN A 130 -22.24 4.01 -12.05
C GLN A 130 -21.44 2.85 -11.44
N THR A 131 -22.02 1.64 -11.37
CA THR A 131 -21.29 0.45 -10.85
C THR A 131 -19.96 0.24 -11.58
N ILE A 132 -19.92 0.43 -12.91
CA ILE A 132 -18.68 0.32 -13.69
C ILE A 132 -17.62 1.32 -13.18
N GLU A 133 -17.96 2.60 -13.04
CA GLU A 133 -17.02 3.64 -12.63
C GLU A 133 -16.52 3.45 -11.18
N LYS A 134 -17.41 3.00 -10.29
CA LYS A 134 -17.11 2.64 -8.90
C LYS A 134 -16.05 1.54 -8.86
N LEU A 135 -16.37 0.40 -9.49
CA LEU A 135 -15.49 -0.78 -9.46
C LEU A 135 -14.17 -0.53 -10.22
N THR A 136 -14.20 0.20 -11.34
CA THR A 136 -12.98 0.53 -12.13
C THR A 136 -11.96 1.28 -11.27
N GLY A 137 -12.39 2.27 -10.48
CA GLY A 137 -11.47 3.04 -9.65
C GLY A 137 -10.73 2.20 -8.60
N ILE A 138 -11.40 1.18 -8.06
CA ILE A 138 -10.83 0.28 -7.06
C ILE A 138 -9.99 -0.81 -7.72
N PHE A 139 -10.58 -1.58 -8.64
CA PHE A 139 -10.02 -2.85 -9.10
C PHE A 139 -9.09 -2.73 -10.31
N ASP A 140 -9.24 -1.71 -11.15
CA ASP A 140 -8.33 -1.48 -12.28
C ASP A 140 -7.21 -0.48 -11.94
N VAL A 141 -7.33 0.30 -10.85
CA VAL A 141 -6.41 1.40 -10.53
C VAL A 141 -5.84 1.31 -9.11
N LEU A 142 -6.65 1.57 -8.07
CA LEU A 142 -6.12 1.75 -6.71
C LEU A 142 -5.49 0.48 -6.15
N LYS A 143 -6.22 -0.65 -6.19
CA LYS A 143 -5.74 -1.90 -5.59
C LYS A 143 -4.53 -2.49 -6.34
N PRO A 144 -4.49 -2.51 -7.68
CA PRO A 144 -3.28 -2.87 -8.42
C PRO A 144 -2.08 -2.00 -8.04
N HIS A 145 -2.25 -0.68 -7.96
CA HIS A 145 -1.19 0.24 -7.52
C HIS A 145 -0.66 -0.09 -6.12
N LEU A 146 -1.55 -0.39 -5.17
CA LEU A 146 -1.14 -0.79 -3.81
C LEU A 146 -0.34 -2.09 -3.82
N VAL A 147 -0.78 -3.09 -4.59
CA VAL A 147 -0.05 -4.36 -4.75
C VAL A 147 1.36 -4.11 -5.28
N ASP A 148 1.50 -3.32 -6.34
CA ASP A 148 2.81 -2.99 -6.93
C ASP A 148 3.74 -2.28 -5.93
N VAL A 149 3.19 -1.32 -5.16
CA VAL A 149 3.95 -0.59 -4.14
C VAL A 149 4.38 -1.51 -3.00
N TYR A 150 3.49 -2.39 -2.53
CA TYR A 150 3.80 -3.31 -1.44
C TYR A 150 4.86 -4.33 -1.86
N GLU A 151 4.74 -4.88 -3.07
CA GLU A 151 5.72 -5.84 -3.61
C GLU A 151 7.10 -5.20 -3.77
N ARG A 152 7.16 -3.98 -4.32
CA ARG A 152 8.41 -3.23 -4.44
C ARG A 152 9.02 -2.95 -3.07
N PHE A 153 8.21 -2.55 -2.09
CA PHE A 153 8.71 -2.33 -0.73
C PHE A 153 9.30 -3.62 -0.15
N CYS A 154 8.59 -4.75 -0.23
CA CYS A 154 9.09 -6.03 0.26
C CYS A 154 10.41 -6.45 -0.40
N ALA A 155 10.62 -6.10 -1.67
CA ALA A 155 11.86 -6.42 -2.39
C ALA A 155 13.04 -5.50 -2.02
N GLU A 156 12.79 -4.26 -1.60
CA GLU A 156 13.81 -3.23 -1.40
C GLU A 156 14.18 -2.98 0.07
N THR A 157 13.32 -3.38 1.00
CA THR A 157 13.53 -3.17 2.45
C THR A 157 14.46 -4.21 3.07
N ASP A 158 14.91 -3.98 4.30
CA ASP A 158 15.77 -4.92 5.00
C ASP A 158 15.00 -6.19 5.39
N GLN A 159 15.43 -7.34 4.89
CA GLN A 159 14.73 -8.61 5.05
C GLN A 159 14.76 -9.15 6.49
N ILE A 160 15.64 -8.63 7.35
CA ILE A 160 15.76 -9.03 8.75
C ILE A 160 15.04 -8.02 9.64
N CYS A 161 15.37 -6.73 9.52
CA CYS A 161 14.83 -5.68 10.38
C CYS A 161 13.35 -5.41 10.11
N ASP A 162 12.92 -5.46 8.85
CA ASP A 162 11.53 -5.18 8.46
C ASP A 162 10.70 -6.45 8.24
N ALA A 163 11.20 -7.62 8.64
CA ALA A 163 10.49 -8.88 8.49
C ALA A 163 9.02 -8.82 8.99
N PRO A 164 8.69 -8.17 10.13
CA PRO A 164 7.30 -8.02 10.57
C PRO A 164 6.43 -7.25 9.56
N THR A 165 6.98 -6.19 8.95
CA THR A 165 6.29 -5.39 7.93
C THR A 165 6.11 -6.20 6.64
N ILE A 166 7.13 -6.96 6.22
CA ILE A 166 7.08 -7.82 5.03
C ILE A 166 5.96 -8.86 5.17
N ILE A 167 5.92 -9.61 6.28
CA ILE A 167 4.92 -10.65 6.52
C ILE A 167 3.51 -10.08 6.47
N LEU A 168 3.30 -8.91 7.09
CA LEU A 168 2.03 -8.20 7.07
C LEU A 168 1.61 -7.82 5.63
N LEU A 169 2.53 -7.27 4.84
CA LEU A 169 2.26 -6.88 3.46
C LEU A 169 2.02 -8.09 2.54
N GLU A 170 2.75 -9.18 2.69
CA GLU A 170 2.55 -10.41 1.90
C GLU A 170 1.12 -10.95 2.03
N ASP A 171 0.57 -10.94 3.26
CA ASP A 171 -0.81 -11.35 3.50
C ASP A 171 -1.83 -10.38 2.85
N ILE A 172 -1.58 -9.07 2.93
CA ILE A 172 -2.40 -8.04 2.26
C ILE A 172 -2.33 -8.18 0.74
N ILE A 173 -1.14 -8.41 0.16
CA ILE A 173 -0.91 -8.62 -1.27
C ILE A 173 -1.70 -9.85 -1.74
N ARG A 174 -1.56 -10.98 -1.04
CA ARG A 174 -2.26 -12.23 -1.37
C ARG A 174 -3.77 -12.04 -1.45
N ARG A 175 -4.38 -11.39 -0.45
CA ARG A 175 -5.81 -11.05 -0.47
C ARG A 175 -6.16 -10.09 -1.61
N SER A 176 -5.35 -9.05 -1.79
CA SER A 176 -5.60 -8.02 -2.80
C SER A 176 -5.55 -8.56 -4.24
N ARG A 177 -4.64 -9.50 -4.54
CA ARG A 177 -4.63 -10.20 -5.83
C ARG A 177 -5.93 -10.99 -6.08
N ALA A 178 -6.46 -11.67 -5.06
CA ALA A 178 -7.75 -12.33 -5.17
C ALA A 178 -8.91 -11.33 -5.39
N HIS A 179 -8.87 -10.17 -4.74
CA HIS A 179 -9.85 -9.11 -4.93
C HIS A 179 -9.80 -8.51 -6.34
N ILE A 180 -8.60 -8.27 -6.88
CA ILE A 180 -8.40 -7.77 -8.24
C ILE A 180 -8.93 -8.78 -9.26
N ALA A 181 -8.61 -10.07 -9.10
CA ALA A 181 -9.12 -11.12 -9.98
C ALA A 181 -10.66 -11.17 -9.97
N TRP A 182 -11.27 -11.10 -8.78
CA TRP A 182 -12.72 -11.04 -8.64
C TRP A 182 -13.31 -9.79 -9.31
N GLY A 183 -12.75 -8.61 -9.01
CA GLY A 183 -13.24 -7.33 -9.55
C GLY A 183 -13.11 -7.26 -11.08
N THR A 184 -12.02 -7.81 -11.62
CA THR A 184 -11.81 -7.93 -13.08
C THR A 184 -12.90 -8.78 -13.71
N ALA A 185 -13.19 -9.96 -13.14
CA ALA A 185 -14.23 -10.85 -13.67
C ALA A 185 -15.62 -10.19 -13.64
N ILE A 186 -15.95 -9.46 -12.58
CA ILE A 186 -17.21 -8.70 -12.49
C ILE A 186 -17.25 -7.58 -13.53
N LEU A 187 -16.17 -6.80 -13.66
CA LEU A 187 -16.08 -5.72 -14.65
C LEU A 187 -16.19 -6.24 -16.09
N ASP A 188 -15.60 -7.40 -16.38
CA ASP A 188 -15.71 -8.04 -17.70
C ASP A 188 -17.16 -8.46 -18.00
N GLU A 189 -17.89 -8.96 -17.00
CA GLU A 189 -19.31 -9.31 -17.11
C GLU A 189 -20.21 -8.08 -17.28
N LEU A 190 -19.93 -6.99 -16.56
CA LEU A 190 -20.66 -5.71 -16.68
C LEU A 190 -20.35 -4.97 -17.99
N CYS A 191 -19.18 -5.22 -18.60
CA CYS A 191 -18.69 -4.51 -19.78
C CYS A 191 -18.72 -5.40 -21.04
N LYS A 192 -19.89 -5.92 -21.43
CA LYS A 192 -20.03 -6.80 -22.61
C LYS A 192 -20.10 -6.04 -23.93
N ASP A 193 -20.80 -4.92 -23.95
CA ASP A 193 -21.01 -4.07 -25.12
C ASP A 193 -19.92 -3.00 -25.28
N ALA A 194 -19.86 -2.38 -26.46
CA ALA A 194 -18.87 -1.34 -26.76
C ALA A 194 -19.03 -0.08 -25.87
N PRO A 195 -20.24 0.46 -25.63
CA PRO A 195 -20.44 1.57 -24.69
C PRO A 195 -19.91 1.32 -23.27
N SER A 196 -20.23 0.19 -22.65
CA SER A 196 -19.79 -0.15 -21.29
C SER A 196 -18.27 -0.34 -21.20
N LYS A 197 -17.66 -0.98 -22.20
CA LYS A 197 -16.19 -1.07 -22.32
C LYS A 197 -15.53 0.30 -22.44
N ASN A 198 -16.11 1.21 -23.22
CA ASN A 198 -15.58 2.56 -23.37
C ASN A 198 -15.68 3.36 -22.05
N ARG A 199 -16.75 3.18 -21.26
CA ARG A 199 -16.88 3.79 -19.93
C ARG A 199 -15.77 3.34 -18.98
N ARG A 200 -15.54 2.02 -18.88
CA ARG A 200 -14.46 1.43 -18.07
C ARG A 200 -13.09 1.95 -18.50
N ALA A 201 -12.77 1.87 -19.79
CA ALA A 201 -11.48 2.32 -20.32
C ALA A 201 -11.25 3.82 -20.06
N LYS A 202 -12.20 4.68 -20.40
CA LYS A 202 -12.11 6.13 -20.17
C LYS A 202 -11.88 6.44 -18.69
N ARG A 203 -12.60 5.77 -17.79
CA ARG A 203 -12.46 5.98 -16.34
C ARG A 203 -11.10 5.52 -15.83
N ARG A 204 -10.66 4.32 -16.22
CA ARG A 204 -9.35 3.78 -15.87
C ARG A 204 -8.23 4.70 -16.32
N ASP A 205 -8.24 5.11 -17.59
CA ASP A 205 -7.16 5.90 -18.17
C ASP A 205 -7.07 7.29 -17.53
N ALA A 206 -8.22 7.91 -17.22
CA ALA A 206 -8.25 9.18 -16.49
C ALA A 206 -7.67 9.06 -15.07
N LEU A 207 -8.07 8.04 -14.30
CA LEU A 207 -7.57 7.82 -12.95
C LEU A 207 -6.10 7.38 -12.94
N ALA A 208 -5.67 6.56 -13.88
CA ALA A 208 -4.27 6.15 -14.02
C ALA A 208 -3.36 7.35 -14.33
N ALA A 209 -3.80 8.27 -15.20
CA ALA A 209 -3.07 9.50 -15.47
C ALA A 209 -2.95 10.37 -14.20
N ARG A 210 -4.00 10.46 -13.39
CA ARG A 210 -3.98 11.18 -12.10
C ARG A 210 -3.07 10.52 -11.06
N LEU A 211 -3.14 9.20 -10.96
CA LEU A 211 -2.27 8.41 -10.08
C LEU A 211 -0.78 8.62 -10.42
N ALA A 212 -0.45 8.63 -11.72
CA ALA A 212 0.91 8.91 -12.18
C ALA A 212 1.33 10.35 -11.82
N GLN A 213 0.46 11.34 -12.04
CA GLN A 213 0.75 12.74 -11.71
C GLN A 213 0.98 12.99 -10.23
N CYS A 214 0.32 12.24 -9.33
CA CYS A 214 0.49 12.41 -7.89
C CYS A 214 1.63 11.56 -7.30
N GLY A 215 2.36 10.77 -8.09
CA GLY A 215 3.41 9.87 -7.55
C GLY A 215 2.86 8.73 -6.69
N GLY A 216 1.59 8.36 -6.88
CA GLY A 216 0.96 7.27 -6.14
C GLY A 216 0.81 7.49 -4.62
N VAL A 217 0.49 6.41 -3.92
CA VAL A 217 0.20 6.39 -2.46
C VAL A 217 1.32 6.97 -1.60
N THR A 218 2.59 6.83 -2.02
CA THR A 218 3.74 7.34 -1.28
C THR A 218 4.17 8.73 -1.72
N GLY A 219 3.60 9.27 -2.79
CA GLY A 219 3.94 10.58 -3.34
C GLY A 219 5.34 10.68 -3.97
N GLU A 220 5.95 9.53 -4.26
CA GLU A 220 7.25 9.45 -4.91
C GLU A 220 7.01 9.16 -6.39
N GLU A 221 7.66 9.90 -7.29
CA GLU A 221 7.59 9.60 -8.72
C GLU A 221 7.87 8.12 -8.96
N MET A 222 6.98 7.44 -9.70
CA MET A 222 7.29 6.12 -10.23
C MET A 222 8.49 6.29 -11.14
N VAL A 223 9.68 5.92 -10.67
CA VAL A 223 10.86 5.77 -11.52
C VAL A 223 10.55 4.60 -12.45
N VAL A 224 9.95 4.91 -13.61
CA VAL A 224 9.83 3.98 -14.73
C VAL A 224 11.27 3.70 -15.17
N THR A 225 11.79 2.55 -14.75
CA THR A 225 13.07 2.07 -15.24
C THR A 225 12.87 1.66 -16.69
N HIS A 226 13.48 2.41 -17.60
CA HIS A 226 13.61 2.06 -19.01
C HIS A 226 14.66 0.96 -19.21
#